data_AF-A0A3D1K4A8-F1
#
_entry.id   AF-A0A3D1K4A8-F1
#
_cell.length_a   1.000
_cell.length_b   1.000
_cell.length_c   1.000
_cell.angle_alpha   90.00
_cell.angle_beta   90.00
_cell.angle_gamma   90.00
#
_symmetry.space_group_name_H-M   'P 1'
#
loop_
_entity.id
_entity.type
_entity.pdbx_description
1 polymer ?
#
loop_
_entity_poly.entity_id
_entity_poly.type
_entity_poly.pdbx_seq_one_letter_code
_entity_poly.pdbx_strand_id
1 'polypeptide(L)'
;MDREVSPLEVVSNGQRNLHGVNPGILFKEGKQTVRINSLDAALVAPGRPRILEFDGSQPDMKGGMHFCLYNNMYPTNFPLWFEGDAVFRFEIRI
;
A
#
# COMPACT_ATOMS: atom_id res chain seq x y z
N MET A 1 11.22 -12.18 -8.77
CA MET A 1 10.28 -11.20 -8.18
C MET A 1 11.13 -9.98 -7.81
N ASP A 2 11.58 -9.18 -8.78
CA ASP A 2 12.74 -8.28 -8.53
C ASP A 2 12.64 -6.95 -9.27
N ARG A 3 11.43 -6.51 -9.60
CA ARG A 3 11.21 -5.28 -10.37
C ARG A 3 10.41 -4.27 -9.57
N GLU A 4 10.95 -3.06 -9.46
CA GLU A 4 10.22 -1.87 -9.02
C GLU A 4 9.11 -1.56 -10.03
N VAL A 5 7.89 -1.41 -9.55
CA VAL A 5 6.74 -1.05 -10.38
C VAL A 5 6.23 0.31 -9.91
N SER A 6 6.18 1.27 -10.83
CA SER A 6 5.53 2.54 -10.56
C SER A 6 4.01 2.34 -10.55
N PRO A 7 3.28 2.84 -9.54
CA PRO A 7 1.81 2.76 -9.54
C PRO A 7 1.17 3.53 -10.71
N LEU A 8 1.91 4.45 -11.35
CA LEU A 8 1.46 5.19 -12.54
C LEU A 8 1.61 4.40 -13.85
N GLU A 9 2.42 3.34 -13.84
CA GLU A 9 2.70 2.49 -15.01
C GLU A 9 1.85 1.22 -15.05
N VAL A 10 0.96 1.02 -14.07
CA VAL A 10 -0.01 -0.07 -14.11
C VAL A 10 -1.04 0.20 -15.21
N VAL A 11 -1.24 -0.80 -16.07
CA VAL A 11 -2.20 -0.73 -17.18
C VAL A 11 -3.62 -0.44 -16.70
N SER A 12 -4.46 0.11 -17.58
CA SER A 12 -5.87 0.34 -17.25
C SER A 12 -6.52 -0.98 -16.84
N ASN A 13 -7.36 -0.95 -15.79
CA ASN A 13 -7.98 -2.13 -15.17
C ASN A 13 -7.01 -3.16 -14.58
N GLY A 14 -5.71 -2.87 -14.47
CA GLY A 14 -4.70 -3.75 -13.86
C GLY A 14 -4.56 -3.64 -12.34
N GLN A 15 -5.57 -3.08 -11.65
CA GLN A 15 -5.58 -2.71 -10.24
C GLN A 15 -4.51 -1.65 -9.87
N ARG A 16 -4.86 -0.37 -9.99
CA ARG A 16 -4.00 0.77 -9.65
C ARG A 16 -4.06 1.18 -8.18
N ASN A 17 -5.11 0.76 -7.47
CA ASN A 17 -5.49 1.34 -6.18
C ASN A 17 -4.87 0.63 -4.97
N LEU A 18 -4.50 -0.65 -5.12
CA LEU A 18 -3.97 -1.47 -4.02
C LEU A 18 -2.89 -2.42 -4.54
N HIS A 19 -1.70 -2.34 -3.96
CA HIS A 19 -0.52 -3.08 -4.38
C HIS A 19 -0.05 -4.01 -3.28
N GLY A 20 0.30 -5.24 -3.65
CA GLY A 20 1.08 -6.14 -2.81
C GLY A 20 2.56 -5.79 -2.90
N VAL A 21 3.20 -5.54 -1.76
CA VAL A 21 4.62 -5.16 -1.71
C VAL A 21 5.45 -6.15 -0.92
N ASN A 22 6.65 -6.39 -1.41
CA ASN A 22 7.70 -7.12 -0.71
C ASN A 22 9.07 -6.61 -1.22
N PRO A 23 9.91 -5.95 -0.41
CA PRO A 23 9.70 -5.65 1.01
C PRO A 23 8.89 -4.37 1.29
N GLY A 24 8.60 -3.52 0.30
CA GLY A 24 7.95 -2.23 0.56
C GLY A 24 7.97 -1.29 -0.63
N ILE A 25 8.09 0.01 -0.35
CA ILE A 25 8.02 1.08 -1.36
C ILE A 25 9.34 1.83 -1.49
N LEU A 26 9.50 2.47 -2.65
CA LEU A 26 10.65 3.29 -2.98
C LEU A 26 10.17 4.60 -3.62
N PHE A 27 10.61 5.70 -3.05
CA PHE A 27 10.43 7.04 -3.59
C PHE A 27 11.78 7.56 -4.09
N LYS A 28 11.80 8.06 -5.32
CA LYS A 28 12.98 8.64 -5.96
C LYS A 28 12.61 10.02 -6.52
N GLU A 29 13.29 11.06 -6.05
CA GLU A 29 13.15 12.42 -6.58
C GLU A 29 14.54 13.05 -6.77
N GLY A 30 14.96 13.18 -8.02
CA GLY A 30 16.31 13.61 -8.35
C GLY A 30 17.37 12.68 -7.74
N LYS A 31 18.18 13.21 -6.81
CA LYS A 31 19.20 12.44 -6.07
C LYS A 31 18.69 11.88 -4.75
N GLN A 32 17.50 12.26 -4.30
CA GLN A 32 16.93 11.79 -3.05
C GLN A 32 16.26 10.44 -3.26
N THR A 33 16.48 9.51 -2.34
CA THR A 33 15.86 8.19 -2.37
C THR A 33 15.38 7.84 -0.98
N VAL A 34 14.07 7.67 -0.82
CA VAL A 34 13.48 7.19 0.43
C VAL A 34 12.95 5.79 0.22
N ARG A 35 13.41 4.84 1.02
CA ARG A 35 12.91 3.47 1.04
C ARG A 35 12.18 3.22 2.35
N ILE A 36 10.97 2.68 2.25
CA ILE A 36 10.19 2.22 3.39
C ILE A 36 9.93 0.74 3.19
N ASN A 37 10.62 -0.10 3.98
CA ASN A 37 10.35 -1.53 4.03
C ASN A 37 9.28 -1.78 5.09
N SER A 38 8.23 -2.49 4.73
CA SER A 38 7.18 -2.93 5.63
C SER A 38 7.43 -4.39 5.99
N LEU A 39 7.68 -4.65 7.29
CA LEU A 39 7.98 -6.00 7.75
C LEU A 39 6.72 -6.82 8.00
N ASP A 40 5.61 -6.14 8.29
CA ASP A 40 4.40 -6.78 8.80
C ASP A 40 3.12 -6.43 8.00
N ALA A 41 3.14 -5.41 7.12
CA ALA A 41 2.00 -5.02 6.29
C ALA A 41 2.31 -5.10 4.79
N ALA A 42 1.69 -6.05 4.08
CA ALA A 42 1.98 -6.33 2.68
C ALA A 42 1.19 -5.47 1.68
N LEU A 43 0.18 -4.71 2.12
CA LEU A 43 -0.72 -3.97 1.24
C LEU A 43 -0.50 -2.47 1.37
N VAL A 44 -0.34 -1.79 0.23
CA VAL A 44 -0.20 -0.33 0.17
C VAL A 44 -1.10 0.27 -0.90
N ALA A 45 -1.76 1.39 -0.57
CA ALA A 45 -2.59 2.17 -1.47
C ALA A 45 -1.90 3.51 -1.81
N PRO A 46 -1.57 3.77 -3.08
CA PRO A 46 -1.03 5.06 -3.51
C PRO A 46 -2.10 6.16 -3.53
N GLY A 47 -1.72 7.35 -3.07
CA GLY A 47 -2.52 8.58 -3.04
C GLY A 47 -3.52 8.64 -1.90
N ARG A 48 -4.40 7.66 -1.74
CA ARG A 48 -5.36 7.59 -0.63
C ARG A 48 -5.78 6.14 -0.33
N PRO A 49 -6.28 5.82 0.88
CA PRO A 49 -6.82 4.50 1.18
C PRO A 49 -7.99 4.13 0.24
N ARG A 50 -7.92 2.95 -0.40
CA ARG A 50 -8.85 2.52 -1.48
C ARG A 50 -9.06 1.01 -1.57
N ILE A 51 -9.08 0.32 -0.43
CA ILE A 51 -9.00 -1.14 -0.36
C ILE A 51 -10.17 -1.90 -1.05
N LEU A 52 -11.35 -1.29 -1.24
CA LEU A 52 -12.45 -1.83 -2.06
C LEU A 52 -12.94 -0.85 -3.15
N GLU A 53 -12.06 -0.01 -3.66
CA GLU A 53 -12.37 0.87 -4.78
C GLU A 53 -11.70 0.35 -6.05
N PHE A 54 -12.53 -0.05 -7.02
CA PHE A 54 -12.09 -0.69 -8.27
C PHE A 54 -12.27 0.23 -9.48
N ASP A 55 -12.01 1.52 -9.31
CA ASP A 55 -12.02 2.47 -10.43
C ASP A 55 -10.75 2.35 -11.31
N GLY A 56 -10.82 2.92 -12.52
CA GLY A 56 -9.68 3.00 -13.44
C GLY A 56 -8.80 4.24 -13.23
N SER A 57 -9.03 5.01 -12.16
CA SER A 57 -8.36 6.30 -11.94
C SER A 57 -6.87 6.12 -11.65
N GLN A 58 -6.06 7.12 -11.98
CA GLN A 58 -4.68 7.18 -11.53
C GLN A 58 -4.64 7.70 -10.08
N PRO A 59 -3.72 7.22 -9.22
CA PRO A 59 -3.50 7.83 -7.92
C PRO A 59 -2.95 9.25 -8.06
N ASP A 60 -3.46 10.18 -7.24
CA ASP A 60 -2.76 11.44 -7.00
C ASP A 60 -1.63 11.21 -6.00
N MET A 61 -0.39 11.21 -6.49
CA MET A 61 0.80 10.94 -5.68
C MET A 61 1.07 12.01 -4.61
N LYS A 62 0.44 13.19 -4.68
CA LYS A 62 0.51 14.20 -3.61
C LYS A 62 -0.09 13.71 -2.29
N GLY A 63 -0.98 12.72 -2.34
CA GLY A 63 -1.60 12.12 -1.17
C GLY A 63 -0.74 11.06 -0.45
N GLY A 64 0.46 10.76 -0.96
CA GLY A 64 1.41 9.85 -0.30
C GLY A 64 1.10 8.36 -0.49
N MET A 65 1.55 7.53 0.44
CA MET A 65 1.45 6.06 0.39
C MET A 65 0.85 5.54 1.69
N HIS A 66 -0.20 4.71 1.59
CA HIS A 66 -1.02 4.29 2.73
C HIS A 66 -0.94 2.78 2.92
N PHE A 67 -0.25 2.32 3.97
CA PHE A 67 -0.20 0.90 4.30
C PHE A 67 -1.51 0.47 4.98
N CYS A 68 -2.10 -0.63 4.51
CA CYS A 68 -3.24 -1.24 5.17
C CYS A 68 -2.74 -2.05 6.38
N LEU A 69 -2.73 -1.43 7.55
CA LEU A 69 -2.37 -2.09 8.82
C LEU A 69 -3.49 -3.03 9.26
N TYR A 70 -4.72 -2.58 9.17
CA TYR A 70 -5.92 -3.34 9.52
C TYR A 70 -7.11 -2.85 8.71
N ASN A 71 -8.03 -3.76 8.37
CA ASN A 71 -9.35 -3.42 7.87
C ASN A 71 -10.36 -4.48 8.34
N ASN A 72 -11.60 -4.07 8.51
CA ASN A 72 -12.71 -4.91 8.94
C ASN A 72 -13.79 -5.06 7.85
N MET A 73 -13.41 -4.82 6.60
CA MET A 73 -14.33 -4.96 5.48
C MET A 73 -14.54 -6.46 5.20
N TYR A 74 -15.72 -6.82 4.70
CA TYR A 74 -16.30 -8.19 4.65
C TYR A 74 -16.97 -8.66 5.97
N PRO A 75 -18.25 -8.32 6.20
CA PRO A 75 -19.03 -8.86 7.30
C PRO A 75 -19.64 -10.20 6.91
N THR A 76 -18.90 -11.30 7.06
CA THR A 76 -19.49 -12.65 6.99
C THR A 76 -19.40 -13.32 8.36
N ASN A 77 -20.43 -13.11 9.18
CA ASN A 77 -20.92 -13.96 10.27
C ASN A 77 -20.12 -14.24 11.57
N PHE A 78 -19.00 -13.58 11.87
CA PHE A 78 -18.44 -13.55 13.24
C PHE A 78 -17.78 -12.18 13.48
N PRO A 79 -17.60 -11.69 14.72
CA PRO A 79 -16.83 -10.47 14.93
C PRO A 79 -15.37 -10.74 14.54
N LEU A 80 -15.03 -10.42 13.28
CA LEU A 80 -13.65 -10.22 12.77
C LEU A 80 -12.99 -8.97 13.40
N TRP A 81 -13.51 -8.55 14.55
CA TRP A 81 -13.02 -7.44 15.32
C TRP A 81 -11.82 -7.97 16.09
N PHE A 82 -10.65 -7.52 15.66
CA PHE A 82 -9.43 -7.78 16.40
C PHE A 82 -9.37 -6.77 17.54
N GLU A 83 -9.70 -7.21 18.75
CA GLU A 83 -9.72 -6.37 19.96
C GLU A 83 -8.36 -6.31 20.67
N GLY A 84 -7.40 -7.11 20.21
CA GLY A 84 -6.05 -7.13 20.74
C GLY A 84 -5.15 -6.02 20.19
N ASP A 85 -3.95 -5.94 20.74
CA ASP A 85 -2.91 -5.07 20.22
C ASP A 85 -2.21 -5.71 19.01
N ALA A 86 -1.84 -4.89 18.03
CA ALA A 86 -1.03 -5.29 16.88
C ALA A 86 0.22 -4.42 16.77
N VAL A 87 1.33 -5.02 16.33
CA VAL A 87 2.60 -4.32 16.09
C VAL A 87 2.92 -4.40 14.60
N PHE A 88 3.17 -3.24 14.00
CA PHE A 88 3.63 -3.12 12.62
C PHE A 88 4.96 -2.39 12.58
N ARG A 89 5.99 -3.06 12.06
CA ARG A 89 7.36 -2.55 12.03
C ARG A 89 7.71 -2.09 10.62
N PHE A 90 8.41 -0.96 10.57
CA PHE A 90 8.89 -0.36 9.33
C PHE A 90 10.37 -0.02 9.47
N GLU A 91 11.12 -0.21 8.40
CA GLU A 91 12.47 0.30 8.26
C GLU A 91 12.47 1.44 7.24
N ILE A 92 12.98 2.61 7.64
CA ILE A 92 13.05 3.80 6.79
C ILE A 92 14.52 4.12 6.51
N ARG A 93 14.86 4.28 5.23
CA ARG A 93 16.19 4.68 4.74
C ARG A 93 16.02 5.91 3.84
N ILE A 94 16.85 6.93 4.04
CA ILE A 94 16.81 8.25 3.37
C ILE A 94 18.18 8.54 2.75
#